data_AF-A0A7R9BHI3-F1
#
_entry.id   AF-A0A7R9BHI3-F1
#
_cell.length_a   1.000
_cell.length_b   1.000
_cell.length_c   1.000
_cell.angle_alpha   90.00
_cell.angle_beta   90.00
_cell.angle_gamma   90.00
#
_symmetry.space_group_name_H-M   'P 1'
#
loop_
_entity.id
_entity.type
_entity.pdbx_description
1 polymer ?
#
loop_
_entity_poly.entity_id
_entity_poly.type
_entity_poly.pdbx_seq_one_letter_code
_entity_poly.pdbx_strand_id
1 'polypeptide(L)'
;MDAIGSHGSSYGFKLTYGLFQIVGMLVMVLIAFWLTYYCGGFAWSSEPLLQFNWHPLCMAFGLVYLSGNELLFSLSAILIYRGLRFERKRKLKLAHAGIQIVGFCSVVFGLKAVFSFHDAKGIANMYSLHSWIGLITVILFACQWCGGLISFLYPGIKSDLRSKYLPLHVVFGVIIFVLSCTAAIMGLLEKAIFKLGTDGRYQSFNSEGILINFIGLLIFVFGALGVYLVVQPTYKRVALAEDELLLHRRKVLESSQELREFEARLRGAYVRKAQIAQMAAKRLTLAQEKSEAADERLYFEQEAKLAAEEARLLEESKREESQRYARVLEVQLEERRRQEVERVKEQLKDRVELEKLAAREEEEDRQEMADVKRKQLELRAAMLDLFEAKRRWMEESRRVFEIEETLRQDYVKKRRLEEEDKKQQKAQTSMQIEAVKKMLAEKIQAEREEKEELERIREILWEEEKRKKEKEFWEEAARKHRQHVQELKINHVIQLRLREEEKAREKEEEARLRREMMKWYAEQERVELYTAQKRRAMEAEHRKSVETMILERRVAKELERQEEDRQWQEWQAEEEKRRRIIEEEQERLILEHGPTLGDMLPKLLSRTKIV
;
A
#
# COMPACT_ATOMS: atom_id res chain seq x y z
N MET A 1 -24.84 -31.96 -3.16
CA MET A 1 -25.51 -31.70 -1.86
C MET A 1 -25.42 -30.21 -1.48
N ASP A 2 -25.33 -29.30 -2.47
CA ASP A 2 -24.77 -27.96 -2.25
C ASP A 2 -25.79 -26.81 -2.26
N ALA A 3 -27.07 -27.13 -2.48
CA ALA A 3 -28.13 -26.11 -2.57
C ALA A 3 -28.66 -25.66 -1.19
N ILE A 4 -28.52 -26.48 -0.14
CA ILE A 4 -29.08 -26.20 1.20
C ILE A 4 -28.14 -25.27 2.03
N GLY A 5 -26.84 -25.23 1.71
CA GLY A 5 -25.86 -24.36 2.40
C GLY A 5 -25.81 -22.90 1.90
N SER A 6 -26.30 -22.62 0.69
CA SER A 6 -26.17 -21.29 0.06
C SER A 6 -27.12 -20.24 0.66
N HIS A 7 -28.33 -20.66 1.07
CA HIS A 7 -29.33 -19.77 1.67
C HIS A 7 -28.95 -19.32 3.08
N GLY A 8 -28.50 -20.24 3.96
CA GLY A 8 -28.07 -19.91 5.33
C GLY A 8 -26.87 -18.95 5.37
N SER A 9 -25.93 -19.10 4.43
CA SER A 9 -24.75 -18.24 4.30
C SER A 9 -25.10 -16.79 3.93
N SER A 10 -26.11 -16.58 3.05
CA SER A 10 -26.52 -15.24 2.65
C SER A 10 -27.27 -14.48 3.75
N TYR A 11 -28.06 -15.16 4.59
CA TYR A 11 -28.74 -14.51 5.72
C TYR A 11 -27.73 -14.14 6.82
N GLY A 12 -26.81 -15.05 7.15
CA GLY A 12 -25.73 -14.77 8.11
C GLY A 12 -24.87 -13.58 7.69
N PHE A 13 -24.53 -13.47 6.39
CA PHE A 13 -23.81 -12.31 5.86
C PHE A 13 -24.59 -11.00 6.05
N LYS A 14 -25.86 -10.96 5.60
CA LYS A 14 -26.69 -9.74 5.69
C LYS A 14 -26.87 -9.27 7.14
N LEU A 15 -27.09 -10.21 8.05
CA LEU A 15 -27.25 -9.92 9.49
C LEU A 15 -25.96 -9.37 10.09
N THR A 16 -24.84 -10.06 9.91
CA THR A 16 -23.54 -9.65 10.48
C THR A 16 -23.03 -8.35 9.86
N TYR A 17 -23.21 -8.16 8.56
CA TYR A 17 -22.90 -6.91 7.86
C TYR A 17 -23.80 -5.77 8.33
N GLY A 18 -25.11 -6.01 8.48
CA GLY A 18 -26.06 -5.02 9.01
C GLY A 18 -25.73 -4.60 10.44
N LEU A 19 -25.35 -5.56 11.30
CA LEU A 19 -24.91 -5.27 12.67
C LEU A 19 -23.63 -4.43 12.68
N PHE A 20 -22.65 -4.80 11.88
CA PHE A 20 -21.39 -4.05 11.73
C PHE A 20 -21.65 -2.60 11.29
N GLN A 21 -22.60 -2.38 10.38
CA GLN A 21 -23.05 -1.05 9.93
C GLN A 21 -23.67 -0.21 11.06
N ILE A 22 -24.62 -0.80 11.78
CA ILE A 22 -25.30 -0.12 12.90
C ILE A 22 -24.31 0.25 14.01
N VAL A 23 -23.42 -0.68 14.39
CA VAL A 23 -22.42 -0.45 15.43
C VAL A 23 -21.45 0.66 15.02
N GLY A 24 -20.93 0.65 13.79
CA GLY A 24 -20.03 1.70 13.32
C GLY A 24 -20.68 3.09 13.28
N MET A 25 -21.94 3.18 12.84
CA MET A 25 -22.69 4.44 12.88
C MET A 25 -22.92 4.92 14.31
N LEU A 26 -23.28 4.00 15.21
CA LEU A 26 -23.47 4.32 16.62
C LEU A 26 -22.18 4.87 17.24
N VAL A 27 -21.02 4.27 16.95
CA VAL A 27 -19.71 4.78 17.40
C VAL A 27 -19.49 6.22 16.96
N MET A 28 -19.74 6.54 15.68
CA MET A 28 -19.55 7.90 15.16
C MET A 28 -20.49 8.92 15.81
N VAL A 29 -21.76 8.57 15.97
CA VAL A 29 -22.75 9.42 16.64
C VAL A 29 -22.37 9.66 18.10
N LEU A 30 -21.95 8.61 18.83
CA LEU A 30 -21.56 8.72 20.23
C LEU A 30 -20.26 9.52 20.41
N ILE A 31 -19.27 9.38 19.53
CA ILE A 31 -18.04 10.20 19.54
C ILE A 31 -18.40 11.66 19.27
N ALA A 32 -19.22 11.94 18.26
CA ALA A 32 -19.65 13.30 17.96
C ALA A 32 -20.41 13.92 19.14
N PHE A 33 -21.35 13.17 19.74
CA PHE A 33 -22.09 13.59 20.94
C PHE A 33 -21.16 13.84 22.13
N TRP A 34 -20.21 12.95 22.39
CA TRP A 34 -19.24 13.12 23.47
C TRP A 34 -18.40 14.39 23.28
N LEU A 35 -17.93 14.65 22.06
CA LEU A 35 -17.10 15.81 21.78
C LEU A 35 -17.90 17.13 21.85
N THR A 36 -19.15 17.14 21.40
CA THR A 36 -19.99 18.35 21.43
C THR A 36 -20.54 18.63 22.82
N TYR A 37 -21.13 17.63 23.48
CA TYR A 37 -21.82 17.82 24.76
C TYR A 37 -20.83 17.89 25.94
N TYR A 38 -19.89 16.95 26.03
CA TYR A 38 -18.98 16.89 27.18
C TYR A 38 -17.66 17.63 26.97
N CYS A 39 -17.17 17.75 25.73
CA CYS A 39 -15.88 18.40 25.44
C CYS A 39 -15.99 19.84 24.89
N GLY A 40 -17.19 20.43 24.88
CA GLY A 40 -17.38 21.85 24.53
C GLY A 40 -17.39 22.15 23.03
N GLY A 41 -17.44 21.14 22.15
CA GLY A 41 -17.54 21.34 20.71
C GLY A 41 -16.20 21.47 19.97
N PHE A 42 -16.17 22.26 18.91
CA PHE A 42 -15.04 22.35 17.99
C PHE A 42 -14.64 23.81 17.76
N ALA A 43 -13.35 24.08 17.78
CA ALA A 43 -12.76 25.34 17.33
C ALA A 43 -11.44 25.04 16.60
N TRP A 44 -10.83 26.03 15.96
CA TRP A 44 -9.52 25.87 15.33
C TRP A 44 -8.43 26.60 16.12
N SER A 45 -8.08 27.83 15.74
CA SER A 45 -6.98 28.57 16.39
C SER A 45 -7.42 29.40 17.59
N SER A 46 -8.71 29.66 17.77
CA SER A 46 -9.21 30.49 18.87
C SER A 46 -9.10 29.80 20.23
N GLU A 47 -9.28 28.47 20.30
CA GLU A 47 -9.34 27.71 21.54
C GLU A 47 -8.61 26.36 21.37
N PRO A 48 -7.36 26.22 21.85
CA PRO A 48 -6.57 25.02 21.63
C PRO A 48 -7.23 23.74 22.16
N LEU A 49 -7.94 23.80 23.29
CA LEU A 49 -8.62 22.61 23.85
C LEU A 49 -9.73 22.09 22.93
N LEU A 50 -10.46 23.00 22.28
CA LEU A 50 -11.49 22.64 21.30
C LEU A 50 -10.89 22.21 19.96
N GLN A 51 -9.69 22.71 19.63
CA GLN A 51 -8.91 22.25 18.47
C GLN A 51 -8.57 20.76 18.58
N PHE A 52 -8.19 20.30 19.78
CA PHE A 52 -7.88 18.89 20.00
C PHE A 52 -9.06 17.98 19.64
N ASN A 53 -10.32 18.41 19.80
CA ASN A 53 -11.49 17.58 19.54
C ASN A 53 -11.61 17.12 18.08
N TRP A 54 -10.98 17.82 17.13
CA TRP A 54 -10.88 17.35 15.73
C TRP A 54 -10.08 16.06 15.60
N HIS A 55 -9.07 15.85 16.44
CA HIS A 55 -8.22 14.66 16.37
C HIS A 55 -9.00 13.34 16.56
N PRO A 56 -9.67 13.08 17.71
CA PRO A 56 -10.40 11.83 17.91
C PRO A 56 -11.56 11.66 16.91
N LEU A 57 -12.23 12.76 16.51
CA LEU A 57 -13.29 12.68 15.49
C LEU A 57 -12.73 12.22 14.14
N CYS A 58 -11.66 12.87 13.65
CA CYS A 58 -11.08 12.59 12.35
C CYS A 58 -10.34 11.25 12.30
N MET A 59 -9.75 10.80 13.41
CA MET A 59 -9.15 9.46 13.52
C MET A 59 -10.22 8.37 13.53
N ALA A 60 -11.28 8.54 14.33
CA ALA A 60 -12.39 7.59 14.33
C ALA A 60 -13.11 7.56 12.98
N PHE A 61 -13.32 8.72 12.34
CA PHE A 61 -13.94 8.78 11.02
C PHE A 61 -13.04 8.15 9.95
N GLY A 62 -11.78 8.59 9.83
CA GLY A 62 -10.89 8.17 8.74
C GLY A 62 -10.33 6.76 8.91
N LEU A 63 -9.75 6.44 10.07
CA LEU A 63 -9.01 5.20 10.27
C LEU A 63 -9.84 4.04 10.79
N VAL A 64 -10.93 4.31 11.51
CA VAL A 64 -11.81 3.27 12.07
C VAL A 64 -13.04 3.11 11.18
N TYR A 65 -13.86 4.15 11.06
CA TYR A 65 -15.13 4.09 10.36
C TYR A 65 -14.95 3.91 8.86
N LEU A 66 -14.32 4.83 8.11
CA LEU A 66 -14.17 4.70 6.64
C LEU A 66 -13.31 3.50 6.21
N SER A 67 -12.31 3.13 7.03
CA SER A 67 -11.54 1.90 6.80
C SER A 67 -12.41 0.63 6.92
N GLY A 68 -13.43 0.66 7.79
CA GLY A 68 -14.30 -0.48 8.09
C GLY A 68 -15.65 -0.47 7.36
N ASN A 69 -16.35 0.66 7.26
CA ASN A 69 -17.79 0.81 7.04
C ASN A 69 -18.15 1.99 6.11
N GLU A 70 -19.34 1.93 5.52
CA GLU A 70 -20.10 3.11 5.08
C GLU A 70 -21.62 2.88 5.09
N LEU A 71 -22.36 3.94 5.43
CA LEU A 71 -23.79 4.09 5.29
C LEU A 71 -24.15 4.80 3.97
N LEU A 72 -25.15 4.22 3.31
CA LEU A 72 -25.97 4.74 2.21
C LEU A 72 -25.27 4.95 0.86
N PHE A 73 -25.42 3.91 0.03
CA PHE A 73 -25.11 3.83 -1.39
C PHE A 73 -23.65 3.59 -1.78
N SER A 74 -23.25 2.33 -1.58
CA SER A 74 -21.98 1.72 -2.02
C SER A 74 -20.74 2.31 -1.33
N LEU A 75 -19.59 1.65 -1.46
CA LEU A 75 -18.26 2.15 -1.08
C LEU A 75 -17.80 1.77 0.36
N SER A 76 -17.24 0.58 0.55
CA SER A 76 -16.31 0.30 1.69
C SER A 76 -14.86 0.23 1.18
N ALA A 77 -13.84 0.25 2.04
CA ALA A 77 -12.48 -0.01 1.57
C ALA A 77 -12.11 -1.50 1.71
N ILE A 78 -12.14 -2.06 2.93
CA ILE A 78 -11.79 -3.47 3.17
C ILE A 78 -12.94 -4.42 2.79
N LEU A 79 -14.19 -4.04 3.07
CA LEU A 79 -15.36 -4.89 2.87
C LEU A 79 -16.09 -4.68 1.54
N ILE A 80 -15.61 -3.84 0.62
CA ILE A 80 -16.38 -3.51 -0.59
C ILE A 80 -16.49 -4.67 -1.56
N TYR A 81 -15.43 -5.47 -1.63
CA TYR A 81 -15.43 -6.71 -2.37
C TYR A 81 -16.31 -7.78 -1.70
N ARG A 82 -16.77 -7.57 -0.46
CA ARG A 82 -17.69 -8.46 0.27
C ARG A 82 -19.15 -7.97 0.17
N GLY A 83 -19.39 -6.69 0.48
CA GLY A 83 -20.71 -6.05 0.45
C GLY A 83 -21.26 -5.88 -0.97
N LEU A 84 -20.43 -5.45 -1.92
CA LEU A 84 -20.82 -5.26 -3.32
C LEU A 84 -20.28 -6.40 -4.20
N ARG A 85 -20.46 -7.64 -3.73
CA ARG A 85 -19.93 -8.83 -4.42
C ARG A 85 -20.45 -9.03 -5.85
N PHE A 86 -21.56 -8.38 -6.21
CA PHE A 86 -22.18 -8.47 -7.54
C PHE A 86 -21.84 -7.29 -8.47
N GLU A 87 -21.07 -6.32 -8.01
CA GLU A 87 -20.74 -5.13 -8.79
C GLU A 87 -19.45 -5.30 -9.60
N ARG A 88 -19.29 -4.44 -10.60
CA ARG A 88 -18.15 -4.48 -11.54
C ARG A 88 -16.83 -4.15 -10.83
N LYS A 89 -15.81 -4.98 -11.05
CA LYS A 89 -14.48 -4.87 -10.41
C LYS A 89 -13.83 -3.49 -10.58
N ARG A 90 -13.99 -2.84 -11.73
CA ARG A 90 -13.47 -1.49 -11.98
C ARG A 90 -14.11 -0.43 -11.08
N LYS A 91 -15.44 -0.48 -10.92
CA LYS A 91 -16.18 0.42 -10.03
C LYS A 91 -15.70 0.25 -8.58
N LEU A 92 -15.55 -1.00 -8.13
CA LEU A 92 -15.09 -1.33 -6.78
C LEU A 92 -13.67 -0.82 -6.49
N LYS A 93 -12.78 -0.86 -7.48
CA LYS A 93 -11.41 -0.32 -7.34
C LYS A 93 -11.41 1.20 -7.19
N LEU A 94 -12.16 1.91 -8.03
CA LEU A 94 -12.27 3.36 -7.98
C LEU A 94 -12.92 3.82 -6.67
N ALA A 95 -13.99 3.12 -6.29
CA ALA A 95 -14.66 3.26 -5.01
C ALA A 95 -13.70 3.14 -3.83
N HIS A 96 -12.99 2.01 -3.73
CA HIS A 96 -12.00 1.76 -2.69
C HIS A 96 -10.95 2.90 -2.65
N ALA A 97 -10.41 3.27 -3.80
CA ALA A 97 -9.41 4.35 -3.87
C ALA A 97 -9.97 5.70 -3.40
N GLY A 98 -11.21 6.04 -3.76
CA GLY A 98 -11.88 7.28 -3.37
C GLY A 98 -12.09 7.39 -1.87
N ILE A 99 -12.64 6.34 -1.23
CA ILE A 99 -12.84 6.33 0.24
C ILE A 99 -11.51 6.48 0.97
N GLN A 100 -10.47 5.79 0.50
CA GLN A 100 -9.16 5.86 1.14
C GLN A 100 -8.53 7.26 1.02
N ILE A 101 -8.81 7.99 -0.07
CA ILE A 101 -8.41 9.40 -0.19
C ILE A 101 -9.14 10.26 0.85
N VAL A 102 -10.45 10.09 1.00
CA VAL A 102 -11.25 10.82 2.00
C VAL A 102 -10.74 10.52 3.42
N GLY A 103 -10.48 9.25 3.72
CA GLY A 103 -9.88 8.81 4.98
C GLY A 103 -8.50 9.43 5.21
N PHE A 104 -7.63 9.43 4.19
CA PHE A 104 -6.31 10.06 4.26
C PHE A 104 -6.40 11.56 4.55
N CYS A 105 -7.26 12.29 3.84
CA CYS A 105 -7.47 13.72 4.08
C CYS A 105 -7.98 13.99 5.51
N SER A 106 -8.91 13.18 6.01
CA SER A 106 -9.40 13.27 7.40
C SER A 106 -8.26 13.06 8.40
N VAL A 107 -7.41 12.04 8.20
CA VAL A 107 -6.27 11.74 9.08
C VAL A 107 -5.25 12.88 9.10
N VAL A 108 -4.90 13.43 7.93
CA VAL A 108 -3.98 14.57 7.83
C VAL A 108 -4.53 15.77 8.60
N PHE A 109 -5.83 16.05 8.46
CA PHE A 109 -6.49 17.12 9.20
C PHE A 109 -6.48 16.89 10.72
N GLY A 110 -6.80 15.67 11.17
CA GLY A 110 -6.76 15.28 12.58
C GLY A 110 -5.37 15.30 13.19
N LEU A 111 -4.32 14.93 12.42
CA LEU A 111 -2.92 15.06 12.87
C LEU A 111 -2.52 16.53 13.00
N LYS A 112 -2.84 17.36 12.01
CA LYS A 112 -2.57 18.79 12.07
C LYS A 112 -3.18 19.43 13.32
N ALA A 113 -4.41 19.03 13.67
CA ALA A 113 -5.08 19.53 14.87
C ALA A 113 -4.34 19.17 16.17
N VAL A 114 -3.91 17.91 16.35
CA VAL A 114 -3.23 17.48 17.59
C VAL A 114 -1.81 18.04 17.72
N PHE A 115 -1.03 18.07 16.64
CA PHE A 115 0.32 18.65 16.67
C PHE A 115 0.25 20.16 16.96
N SER A 116 -0.65 20.89 16.28
CA SER A 116 -0.88 22.31 16.54
C SER A 116 -1.32 22.57 17.98
N PHE A 117 -2.13 21.69 18.56
CA PHE A 117 -2.54 21.79 19.96
C PHE A 117 -1.37 21.60 20.93
N HIS A 118 -0.55 20.56 20.72
CA HIS A 118 0.63 20.32 21.56
C HIS A 118 1.63 21.47 21.49
N ASP A 119 1.88 21.99 20.29
CA ASP A 119 2.77 23.13 20.08
C ASP A 119 2.23 24.38 20.80
N ALA A 120 0.92 24.64 20.71
CA ALA A 120 0.27 25.76 21.40
C ALA A 120 0.27 25.63 22.93
N LYS A 121 0.23 24.39 23.47
CA LYS A 121 0.26 24.11 24.92
C LYS A 121 1.66 23.82 25.47
N GLY A 122 2.68 23.80 24.63
CA GLY A 122 4.04 23.43 25.03
C GLY A 122 4.18 21.97 25.51
N ILE A 123 3.28 21.09 25.07
CA ILE A 123 3.32 19.65 25.39
C ILE A 123 4.32 18.99 24.44
N ALA A 124 5.22 18.15 24.97
CA ALA A 124 6.15 17.41 24.14
C ALA A 124 5.39 16.47 23.18
N ASN A 125 5.61 16.63 21.88
CA ASN A 125 5.01 15.75 20.89
C ASN A 125 5.46 14.29 21.09
N MET A 126 4.55 13.34 20.83
CA MET A 126 4.80 11.89 20.83
C MET A 126 5.26 11.30 22.19
N TYR A 127 4.80 11.83 23.32
CA TYR A 127 5.21 11.33 24.66
C TYR A 127 4.48 10.07 25.13
N SER A 128 3.35 9.70 24.51
CA SER A 128 2.50 8.58 24.94
C SER A 128 2.58 7.37 24.01
N LEU A 129 2.36 6.15 24.52
CA LEU A 129 2.37 4.95 23.67
C LEU A 129 1.29 4.99 22.56
N HIS A 130 0.12 5.58 22.85
CA HIS A 130 -0.93 5.82 21.87
C HIS A 130 -0.39 6.59 20.65
N SER A 131 0.41 7.62 20.89
CA SER A 131 0.96 8.46 19.82
C SER A 131 1.96 7.73 18.91
N TRP A 132 2.78 6.83 19.46
CA TRP A 132 3.71 5.99 18.69
C TRP A 132 2.97 4.97 17.82
N ILE A 133 2.05 4.21 18.42
CA ILE A 133 1.24 3.23 17.68
C ILE A 133 0.37 3.93 16.62
N GLY A 134 -0.21 5.09 16.97
CA GLY A 134 -0.99 5.92 16.06
C GLY A 134 -0.18 6.37 14.85
N LEU A 135 1.03 6.92 15.06
CA LEU A 135 1.88 7.38 13.97
C LEU A 135 2.34 6.23 13.07
N ILE A 136 2.75 5.09 13.64
CA ILE A 136 3.07 3.87 12.86
C ILE A 136 1.88 3.47 11.99
N THR A 137 0.68 3.47 12.55
CA THR A 137 -0.55 3.13 11.82
C THR A 137 -0.79 4.08 10.65
N VAL A 138 -0.61 5.40 10.84
CA VAL A 138 -0.78 6.40 9.77
C VAL A 138 0.28 6.23 8.67
N ILE A 139 1.54 5.99 9.03
CA ILE A 139 2.62 5.75 8.05
C ILE A 139 2.32 4.49 7.24
N LEU A 140 1.95 3.39 7.90
CA LEU A 140 1.56 2.16 7.21
C LEU A 140 0.35 2.38 6.31
N PHE A 141 -0.66 3.13 6.76
CA PHE A 141 -1.82 3.51 5.97
C PHE A 141 -1.44 4.30 4.71
N ALA A 142 -0.55 5.29 4.83
CA ALA A 142 -0.07 6.09 3.69
C ALA A 142 0.71 5.22 2.68
N CYS A 143 1.62 4.38 3.16
CA CYS A 143 2.38 3.44 2.32
C CYS A 143 1.46 2.45 1.59
N GLN A 144 0.47 1.91 2.32
CA GLN A 144 -0.55 1.01 1.80
C GLN A 144 -1.40 1.66 0.71
N TRP A 145 -1.78 2.92 0.90
CA TRP A 145 -2.52 3.70 -0.09
C TRP A 145 -1.70 3.97 -1.36
N CYS A 146 -0.46 4.47 -1.22
CA CYS A 146 0.45 4.69 -2.35
C CYS A 146 0.72 3.39 -3.13
N GLY A 147 1.04 2.30 -2.42
CA GLY A 147 1.28 0.98 -3.02
C GLY A 147 0.05 0.44 -3.75
N GLY A 148 -1.14 0.62 -3.18
CA GLY A 148 -2.41 0.25 -3.79
C GLY A 148 -2.72 1.03 -5.08
N LEU A 149 -2.48 2.35 -5.06
CA LEU A 149 -2.69 3.22 -6.22
C LEU A 149 -1.75 2.87 -7.39
N ILE A 150 -0.46 2.72 -7.10
CA ILE A 150 0.56 2.36 -8.10
C ILE A 150 0.28 0.96 -8.65
N SER A 151 -0.05 -0.01 -7.80
CA SER A 151 -0.19 -1.39 -8.24
C SER A 151 -1.51 -1.64 -8.97
N PHE A 152 -2.64 -1.08 -8.50
CA PHE A 152 -3.96 -1.51 -8.96
C PHE A 152 -4.74 -0.51 -9.81
N LEU A 153 -4.36 0.78 -9.80
CA LEU A 153 -4.97 1.84 -10.61
C LEU A 153 -4.09 2.27 -11.79
N TYR A 154 -2.77 2.37 -11.61
CA TYR A 154 -1.87 2.74 -12.71
C TYR A 154 -1.75 1.59 -13.74
N PRO A 155 -2.05 1.82 -15.04
CA PRO A 155 -2.15 0.75 -16.03
C PRO A 155 -0.81 0.09 -16.38
N GLY A 156 0.32 0.78 -16.18
CA GLY A 156 1.65 0.33 -16.65
C GLY A 156 2.34 -0.79 -15.86
N ILE A 157 1.81 -1.21 -14.69
CA ILE A 157 2.42 -2.32 -13.92
C ILE A 157 2.05 -3.68 -14.53
N LYS A 158 3.06 -4.57 -14.67
CA LYS A 158 2.86 -5.95 -15.16
C LYS A 158 1.88 -6.74 -14.27
N SER A 159 1.02 -7.56 -14.89
CA SER A 159 -0.01 -8.34 -14.17
C SER A 159 0.56 -9.29 -13.13
N ASP A 160 1.75 -9.87 -13.39
CA ASP A 160 2.44 -10.77 -12.47
C ASP A 160 2.79 -10.09 -11.13
N LEU A 161 3.32 -8.86 -11.20
CA LEU A 161 3.69 -8.10 -10.00
C LEU A 161 2.46 -7.73 -9.16
N ARG A 162 1.34 -7.39 -9.83
CA ARG A 162 0.05 -7.12 -9.16
C ARG A 162 -0.48 -8.37 -8.44
N SER A 163 -0.33 -9.54 -9.05
CA SER A 163 -0.77 -10.81 -8.46
C SER A 163 0.02 -11.15 -7.19
N LYS A 164 1.34 -10.92 -7.20
CA LYS A 164 2.23 -11.14 -6.05
C LYS A 164 2.03 -10.14 -4.91
N TYR A 165 1.72 -8.88 -5.22
CA TYR A 165 1.49 -7.84 -4.22
C TYR A 165 0.10 -7.89 -3.58
N LEU A 166 -0.92 -8.42 -4.28
CA LEU A 166 -2.30 -8.45 -3.79
C LEU A 166 -2.49 -9.12 -2.40
N PRO A 167 -1.89 -10.29 -2.10
CA PRO A 167 -2.00 -10.89 -0.76
C PRO A 167 -1.41 -10.00 0.34
N LEU A 168 -0.25 -9.40 0.09
CA LEU A 168 0.40 -8.47 1.02
C LEU A 168 -0.49 -7.27 1.28
N HIS A 169 -1.03 -6.66 0.22
CA HIS A 169 -1.96 -5.54 0.34
C HIS A 169 -3.19 -5.92 1.20
N VAL A 170 -3.79 -7.08 1.00
CA VAL A 170 -4.93 -7.50 1.83
C VAL A 170 -4.55 -7.68 3.30
N VAL A 171 -3.44 -8.38 3.58
CA VAL A 171 -2.99 -8.65 4.97
C VAL A 171 -2.61 -7.35 5.69
N PHE A 172 -1.81 -6.49 5.07
CA PHE A 172 -1.46 -5.19 5.66
C PHE A 172 -2.69 -4.31 5.88
N GLY A 173 -3.69 -4.37 5.00
CA GLY A 173 -4.96 -3.67 5.20
C GLY A 173 -5.68 -4.09 6.49
N VAL A 174 -5.72 -5.41 6.79
CA VAL A 174 -6.31 -5.93 8.04
C VAL A 174 -5.48 -5.52 9.25
N ILE A 175 -4.16 -5.62 9.18
CA ILE A 175 -3.25 -5.22 10.27
C ILE A 175 -3.46 -3.73 10.60
N ILE A 176 -3.48 -2.86 9.59
CA ILE A 176 -3.71 -1.43 9.75
C ILE A 176 -5.07 -1.18 10.41
N PHE A 177 -6.14 -1.86 9.98
CA PHE A 177 -7.46 -1.72 10.58
C PHE A 177 -7.50 -2.09 12.07
N VAL A 178 -6.86 -3.20 12.45
CA VAL A 178 -6.76 -3.62 13.86
C VAL A 178 -5.93 -2.62 14.66
N LEU A 179 -4.80 -2.16 14.13
CA LEU A 179 -3.98 -1.13 14.76
C LEU A 179 -4.73 0.19 14.93
N SER A 180 -5.55 0.60 13.96
CA SER A 180 -6.41 1.78 14.05
C SER A 180 -7.43 1.66 15.19
N CYS A 181 -8.09 0.51 15.33
CA CYS A 181 -9.04 0.28 16.42
C CYS A 181 -8.33 0.32 17.78
N THR A 182 -7.18 -0.35 17.89
CA THR A 182 -6.36 -0.37 19.11
C THR A 182 -5.88 1.03 19.48
N ALA A 183 -5.33 1.78 18.51
CA ALA A 183 -4.89 3.15 18.72
C ALA A 183 -6.06 4.05 19.17
N ALA A 184 -7.23 3.93 18.55
CA ALA A 184 -8.41 4.70 18.95
C ALA A 184 -8.87 4.38 20.38
N ILE A 185 -8.92 3.11 20.77
CA ILE A 185 -9.27 2.70 22.15
C ILE A 185 -8.24 3.25 23.16
N MET A 186 -6.94 3.13 22.84
CA MET A 186 -5.88 3.69 23.69
C MET A 186 -5.99 5.21 23.83
N GLY A 187 -6.29 5.92 22.74
CA GLY A 187 -6.45 7.38 22.74
C GLY A 187 -7.68 7.85 23.50
N LEU A 188 -8.78 7.11 23.42
CA LEU A 188 -9.98 7.36 24.23
C LEU A 188 -9.69 7.19 25.72
N LEU A 189 -9.01 6.11 26.09
CA LEU A 189 -8.60 5.85 27.47
C LEU A 189 -7.66 6.95 27.98
N GLU A 190 -6.65 7.32 27.18
CA GLU A 190 -5.70 8.37 27.51
C GLU A 190 -6.40 9.71 27.74
N LYS A 191 -7.30 10.12 26.84
CA LYS A 191 -8.09 11.36 26.99
C LYS A 191 -9.02 11.30 28.20
N ALA A 192 -9.62 10.13 28.49
CA ALA A 192 -10.45 9.96 29.68
C ALA A 192 -9.64 10.13 30.96
N ILE A 193 -8.47 9.51 31.05
CA ILE A 193 -7.58 9.62 32.22
C ILE A 193 -7.10 11.06 32.40
N PHE A 194 -6.67 11.75 31.35
CA PHE A 194 -6.20 13.13 31.49
C PHE A 194 -7.29 14.12 31.85
N LYS A 195 -8.52 13.92 31.36
CA LYS A 195 -9.62 14.86 31.61
C LYS A 195 -10.37 14.57 32.91
N LEU A 196 -10.58 13.30 33.22
CA LEU A 196 -11.47 12.85 34.31
C LEU A 196 -10.70 12.18 35.46
N GLY A 197 -9.45 11.78 35.25
CA GLY A 197 -8.65 11.07 36.24
C GLY A 197 -8.10 11.97 37.34
N THR A 198 -7.71 13.22 37.02
CA THR A 198 -7.18 14.19 38.00
C THR A 198 -8.15 14.50 39.13
N ASP A 199 -9.46 14.46 38.84
CA ASP A 199 -10.51 14.82 39.79
C ASP A 199 -11.16 13.57 40.44
N GLY A 200 -10.64 12.36 40.19
CA GLY A 200 -11.27 11.10 40.60
C GLY A 200 -12.63 10.82 39.93
N ARG A 201 -13.06 11.65 38.97
CA ARG A 201 -14.35 11.52 38.26
C ARG A 201 -14.43 10.26 37.41
N TYR A 202 -13.31 9.82 36.87
CA TYR A 202 -13.25 8.59 36.09
C TYR A 202 -13.50 7.34 36.96
N GLN A 203 -12.90 7.29 38.15
CA GLN A 203 -13.02 6.17 39.10
C GLN A 203 -14.41 6.09 39.74
N SER A 204 -15.10 7.23 39.87
CA SER A 204 -16.46 7.32 40.40
C SER A 204 -17.56 7.00 39.39
N PHE A 205 -17.20 6.44 38.22
CA PHE A 205 -18.18 6.05 37.18
C PHE A 205 -19.09 7.21 36.76
N ASN A 206 -18.53 8.40 36.56
CA ASN A 206 -19.31 9.51 36.04
C ASN A 206 -19.90 9.18 34.66
N SER A 207 -21.02 9.84 34.29
CA SER A 207 -21.73 9.57 33.03
C SER A 207 -20.83 9.73 31.79
N GLU A 208 -19.90 10.69 31.80
CA GLU A 208 -18.92 10.88 30.73
C GLU A 208 -17.95 9.70 30.62
N GLY A 209 -17.38 9.22 31.74
CA GLY A 209 -16.46 8.08 31.76
C GLY A 209 -17.13 6.78 31.31
N ILE A 210 -18.38 6.56 31.71
CA ILE A 210 -19.19 5.42 31.24
C ILE A 210 -19.37 5.48 29.72
N LEU A 211 -19.72 6.66 29.18
CA LEU A 211 -19.88 6.85 27.74
C LEU A 211 -18.58 6.56 26.97
N ILE A 212 -17.44 7.06 27.44
CA ILE A 212 -16.14 6.80 26.78
C ILE A 212 -15.82 5.30 26.78
N ASN A 213 -16.01 4.61 27.91
CA ASN A 213 -15.82 3.16 28.00
C ASN A 213 -16.75 2.40 27.04
N PHE A 214 -18.01 2.80 26.96
CA PHE A 214 -18.97 2.21 26.06
C PHE A 214 -18.58 2.41 24.59
N ILE A 215 -18.11 3.59 24.20
CA ILE A 215 -17.56 3.85 22.86
C ILE A 215 -16.36 2.93 22.59
N GLY A 216 -15.43 2.79 23.54
CA GLY A 216 -14.26 1.91 23.41
C GLY A 216 -14.66 0.44 23.18
N LEU A 217 -15.64 -0.06 23.94
CA LEU A 217 -16.20 -1.41 23.76
C LEU A 217 -16.87 -1.58 22.38
N LEU A 218 -17.63 -0.58 21.92
CA LEU A 218 -18.24 -0.60 20.60
C LEU A 218 -17.20 -0.59 19.47
N ILE A 219 -16.09 0.15 19.62
CA ILE A 219 -14.96 0.10 18.66
C ILE A 219 -14.33 -1.29 18.63
N PHE A 220 -14.19 -1.95 19.79
CA PHE A 220 -13.70 -3.33 19.84
C PHE A 220 -14.63 -4.30 19.13
N VAL A 221 -15.95 -4.24 19.42
CA VAL A 221 -16.96 -5.07 18.74
C VAL A 221 -16.97 -4.81 17.23
N PHE A 222 -16.88 -3.54 16.84
CA PHE A 222 -16.79 -3.13 15.45
C PHE A 222 -15.56 -3.73 14.76
N GLY A 223 -14.38 -3.62 15.38
CA GLY A 223 -13.15 -4.22 14.89
C GLY A 223 -13.25 -5.74 14.73
N ALA A 224 -13.78 -6.43 15.74
CA ALA A 224 -13.96 -7.88 15.73
C ALA A 224 -14.93 -8.35 14.62
N LEU A 225 -16.07 -7.66 14.46
CA LEU A 225 -17.02 -7.91 13.38
C LEU A 225 -16.40 -7.67 12.00
N GLY A 226 -15.61 -6.60 11.86
CA GLY A 226 -14.88 -6.28 10.62
C GLY A 226 -13.90 -7.39 10.23
N VAL A 227 -13.06 -7.84 11.18
CA VAL A 227 -12.13 -8.95 10.95
C VAL A 227 -12.88 -10.24 10.61
N TYR A 228 -13.96 -10.56 11.33
CA TYR A 228 -14.79 -11.73 11.04
C TYR A 228 -15.31 -11.69 9.59
N LEU A 229 -15.91 -10.58 9.16
CA LEU A 229 -16.44 -10.41 7.80
C LEU A 229 -15.37 -10.54 6.71
N VAL A 230 -14.12 -10.15 7.01
CA VAL A 230 -12.98 -10.29 6.07
C VAL A 230 -12.50 -11.74 5.99
N VAL A 231 -12.39 -12.43 7.12
CA VAL A 231 -11.83 -13.78 7.19
C VAL A 231 -12.78 -14.82 6.60
N GLN A 232 -14.10 -14.62 6.71
CA GLN A 232 -15.09 -15.59 6.23
C GLN A 232 -14.96 -15.88 4.73
N PRO A 233 -14.58 -17.10 4.31
CA PRO A 233 -14.34 -17.43 2.89
C PRO A 233 -15.61 -17.35 2.04
N THR A 234 -16.75 -17.70 2.63
CA THR A 234 -18.09 -17.70 1.99
C THR A 234 -18.56 -16.32 1.55
N TYR A 235 -17.98 -15.25 2.12
CA TYR A 235 -18.36 -13.87 1.78
C TYR A 235 -17.52 -13.29 0.65
N LYS A 236 -16.57 -14.06 0.08
CA LYS A 236 -15.64 -13.55 -0.94
C LYS A 236 -16.41 -13.21 -2.21
N ARG A 237 -15.95 -12.16 -2.93
CA ARG A 237 -16.54 -11.78 -4.22
C ARG A 237 -16.59 -13.00 -5.15
N VAL A 238 -17.77 -13.32 -5.65
CA VAL A 238 -17.93 -14.30 -6.73
C VAL A 238 -17.49 -13.63 -8.03
N ALA A 239 -16.68 -14.32 -8.84
CA ALA A 239 -16.34 -13.79 -10.16
C ALA A 239 -17.63 -13.69 -10.98
N LEU A 240 -17.91 -12.52 -11.55
CA LEU A 240 -19.05 -12.38 -12.45
C LEU A 240 -18.75 -13.16 -13.72
N ALA A 241 -19.79 -13.68 -14.40
CA ALA A 241 -19.63 -14.41 -15.66
C ALA A 241 -18.80 -13.62 -16.70
N GLU A 242 -18.95 -12.29 -16.74
CA GLU A 242 -18.13 -11.41 -17.57
C GLU A 242 -16.64 -11.41 -17.17
N ASP A 243 -16.32 -11.42 -15.88
CA ASP A 243 -14.93 -11.43 -15.39
C ASP A 243 -14.26 -12.77 -15.72
N GLU A 244 -15.00 -13.88 -15.58
CA GLU A 244 -14.52 -15.22 -15.94
C GLU A 244 -14.33 -15.36 -17.44
N LEU A 245 -15.28 -14.85 -18.23
CA LEU A 245 -15.20 -14.87 -19.69
C LEU A 245 -14.02 -14.03 -20.19
N LEU A 246 -13.76 -12.86 -19.60
CA LEU A 246 -12.59 -12.04 -19.92
C LEU A 246 -11.26 -12.70 -19.51
N LEU A 247 -11.23 -13.37 -18.34
CA LEU A 247 -10.06 -14.13 -17.88
C LEU A 247 -9.79 -15.34 -18.77
N HIS A 248 -10.83 -16.09 -19.12
CA HIS A 248 -10.76 -17.23 -20.01
C HIS A 248 -10.32 -16.79 -21.41
N ARG A 249 -10.95 -15.74 -21.97
CA ARG A 249 -10.54 -15.12 -23.25
C ARG A 249 -9.06 -14.77 -23.22
N ARG A 250 -8.59 -14.02 -22.22
CA ARG A 250 -7.17 -13.65 -22.09
C ARG A 250 -6.24 -14.87 -22.00
N LYS A 251 -6.58 -15.87 -21.18
CA LYS A 251 -5.78 -17.10 -21.06
C LYS A 251 -5.69 -17.83 -22.40
N VAL A 252 -6.78 -17.91 -23.15
CA VAL A 252 -6.80 -18.51 -24.49
C VAL A 252 -5.93 -17.70 -25.45
N LEU A 253 -6.01 -16.37 -25.43
CA LEU A 253 -5.16 -15.49 -26.24
C LEU A 253 -3.66 -15.68 -25.94
N GLU A 254 -3.27 -15.74 -24.66
CA GLU A 254 -1.86 -15.86 -24.25
C GLU A 254 -1.29 -17.28 -24.49
N SER A 255 -2.12 -18.31 -24.30
CA SER A 255 -1.71 -19.72 -24.43
C SER A 255 -1.78 -20.26 -25.85
N SER A 256 -2.65 -19.70 -26.71
CA SER A 256 -2.88 -20.20 -28.07
C SER A 256 -1.64 -20.07 -28.94
N GLN A 257 -1.13 -21.21 -29.38
CA GLN A 257 -0.05 -21.28 -30.36
C GLN A 257 -0.50 -20.70 -31.71
N GLU A 258 -1.74 -20.97 -32.13
CA GLU A 258 -2.30 -20.51 -33.39
C GLU A 258 -2.32 -18.98 -33.50
N LEU A 259 -2.72 -18.30 -32.42
CA LEU A 259 -2.73 -16.83 -32.38
C LEU A 259 -1.31 -16.23 -32.37
N ARG A 260 -0.35 -16.88 -31.70
CA ARG A 260 1.06 -16.45 -31.74
C ARG A 260 1.65 -16.59 -33.14
N GLU A 261 1.37 -17.70 -33.83
CA GLU A 261 1.78 -17.90 -35.21
C GLU A 261 1.09 -16.90 -36.15
N PHE A 262 -0.17 -16.58 -35.90
CA PHE A 262 -0.95 -15.59 -36.64
C PHE A 262 -0.35 -14.18 -36.52
N GLU A 263 -0.08 -13.72 -35.29
CA GLU A 263 0.59 -12.44 -35.05
C GLU A 263 1.99 -12.39 -35.68
N ALA A 264 2.77 -13.48 -35.59
CA ALA A 264 4.10 -13.54 -36.20
C ALA A 264 4.03 -13.39 -37.73
N ARG A 265 3.01 -13.99 -38.38
CA ARG A 265 2.76 -13.83 -39.82
C ARG A 265 2.35 -12.40 -40.18
N LEU A 266 1.51 -11.75 -39.37
CA LEU A 266 1.15 -10.34 -39.54
C LEU A 266 2.37 -9.41 -39.41
N ARG A 267 3.19 -9.59 -38.37
CA ARG A 267 4.45 -8.85 -38.21
C ARG A 267 5.37 -9.04 -39.41
N GLY A 268 5.49 -10.28 -39.90
CA GLY A 268 6.23 -10.58 -41.13
C GLY A 268 5.68 -9.86 -42.37
N ALA A 269 4.36 -9.69 -42.49
CA ALA A 269 3.74 -8.93 -43.57
C ALA A 269 4.07 -7.42 -43.49
N TYR A 270 4.04 -6.84 -42.29
CA TYR A 270 4.46 -5.45 -42.07
C TYR A 270 5.94 -5.23 -42.43
N VAL A 271 6.82 -6.14 -42.02
CA VAL A 271 8.26 -6.08 -42.36
C VAL A 271 8.46 -6.16 -43.87
N ARG A 272 7.77 -7.07 -44.56
CA ARG A 272 7.81 -7.15 -46.02
C ARG A 272 7.31 -5.86 -46.67
N LYS A 273 6.25 -5.23 -46.15
CA LYS A 273 5.72 -3.97 -46.68
C LYS A 273 6.73 -2.84 -46.56
N ALA A 274 7.36 -2.71 -45.39
CA ALA A 274 8.44 -1.76 -45.17
C ALA A 274 9.63 -2.01 -46.10
N GLN A 275 10.02 -3.28 -46.29
CA GLN A 275 11.14 -3.65 -47.16
C GLN A 275 10.86 -3.32 -48.64
N ILE A 276 9.65 -3.57 -49.14
CA ILE A 276 9.26 -3.20 -50.52
C ILE A 276 9.29 -1.68 -50.68
N ALA A 277 8.72 -0.93 -49.72
CA ALA A 277 8.74 0.53 -49.78
C ALA A 277 10.18 1.09 -49.76
N GLN A 278 11.05 0.51 -48.92
CA GLN A 278 12.46 0.87 -48.83
C GLN A 278 13.20 0.56 -50.14
N MET A 279 12.96 -0.60 -50.75
CA MET A 279 13.56 -0.96 -52.04
C MET A 279 13.08 -0.06 -53.18
N ALA A 280 11.79 0.33 -53.18
CA ALA A 280 11.24 1.27 -54.15
C ALA A 280 11.86 2.67 -53.99
N ALA A 281 11.97 3.18 -52.75
CA ALA A 281 12.63 4.45 -52.45
C ALA A 281 14.10 4.43 -52.91
N LYS A 282 14.84 3.36 -52.60
CA LYS A 282 16.24 3.21 -53.03
C LYS A 282 16.41 3.15 -54.55
N ARG A 283 15.44 2.58 -55.28
CA ARG A 283 15.44 2.59 -56.75
C ARG A 283 15.17 3.99 -57.31
N LEU A 284 14.29 4.75 -56.66
CA LEU A 284 13.98 6.11 -57.05
C LEU A 284 15.20 7.03 -56.85
N THR A 285 15.86 6.95 -55.69
CA THR A 285 17.06 7.75 -55.41
C THR A 285 18.18 7.40 -56.39
N LEU A 286 18.41 6.12 -56.67
CA LEU A 286 19.42 5.69 -57.65
C LEU A 286 19.10 6.18 -59.07
N ALA A 287 17.82 6.25 -59.44
CA ALA A 287 17.40 6.78 -60.74
C ALA A 287 17.60 8.30 -60.82
N GLN A 288 17.32 9.03 -59.74
CA GLN A 288 17.57 10.48 -59.62
C GLN A 288 19.08 10.78 -59.72
N GLU A 289 19.90 10.10 -58.92
CA GLU A 289 21.37 10.24 -58.95
C GLU A 289 21.94 9.97 -60.35
N LYS A 290 21.41 8.97 -61.07
CA LYS A 290 21.82 8.70 -62.46
C LYS A 290 21.40 9.78 -63.45
N SER A 291 20.25 10.41 -63.24
CA SER A 291 19.79 11.53 -64.06
C SER A 291 20.66 12.76 -63.82
N GLU A 292 20.88 13.13 -62.56
CA GLU A 292 21.72 14.26 -62.16
C GLU A 292 23.16 14.10 -62.67
N ALA A 293 23.74 12.91 -62.55
CA ALA A 293 25.07 12.62 -63.08
C ALA A 293 25.14 12.66 -64.62
N ALA A 294 24.04 12.41 -65.32
CA ALA A 294 23.97 12.55 -66.78
C ALA A 294 23.86 14.03 -67.19
N ASP A 295 23.07 14.81 -66.45
CA ASP A 295 22.91 16.25 -66.66
C ASP A 295 24.22 17.00 -66.37
N GLU A 296 24.94 16.66 -65.29
CA GLU A 296 26.27 17.21 -64.99
C GLU A 296 27.28 16.89 -66.10
N ARG A 297 27.30 15.65 -66.60
CA ARG A 297 28.18 15.27 -67.72
C ARG A 297 27.88 16.09 -68.97
N LEU A 298 26.61 16.31 -69.29
CA LEU A 298 26.20 17.11 -70.43
C LEU A 298 26.61 18.58 -70.26
N TYR A 299 26.45 19.14 -69.06
CA TYR A 299 26.87 20.50 -68.72
C TYR A 299 28.39 20.67 -68.90
N PHE A 300 29.19 19.79 -68.29
CA PHE A 300 30.66 19.84 -68.43
C PHE A 300 31.12 19.63 -69.88
N GLU A 301 30.43 18.81 -70.67
CA GLU A 301 30.74 18.64 -72.10
C GLU A 301 30.45 19.90 -72.92
N GLN A 302 29.34 20.61 -72.62
CA GLN A 302 29.00 21.87 -73.26
C GLN A 302 30.00 22.99 -72.88
N GLU A 303 30.37 23.08 -71.62
CA GLU A 303 31.33 24.07 -71.11
C GLU A 303 32.73 23.83 -71.68
N ALA A 304 33.17 22.58 -71.79
CA ALA A 304 34.43 22.22 -72.44
C ALA A 304 34.45 22.58 -73.93
N LYS A 305 33.31 22.44 -74.64
CA LYS A 305 33.18 22.85 -76.04
C LYS A 305 33.25 24.37 -76.21
N LEU A 306 32.55 25.13 -75.35
CA LEU A 306 32.61 26.59 -75.33
C LEU A 306 34.03 27.10 -75.04
N ALA A 307 34.69 26.54 -74.03
CA ALA A 307 36.07 26.91 -73.69
C ALA A 307 37.06 26.58 -74.81
N ALA A 308 36.88 25.46 -75.51
CA ALA A 308 37.70 25.11 -76.67
C ALA A 308 37.47 26.06 -77.86
N GLU A 309 36.23 26.52 -78.07
CA GLU A 309 35.88 27.48 -79.11
C GLU A 309 36.42 28.89 -78.81
N GLU A 310 36.29 29.35 -77.56
CA GLU A 310 36.89 30.60 -77.08
C GLU A 310 38.42 30.58 -77.21
N ALA A 311 39.07 29.48 -76.81
CA ALA A 311 40.52 29.33 -76.94
C ALA A 311 40.96 29.40 -78.41
N ARG A 312 40.18 28.81 -79.33
CA ARG A 312 40.45 28.85 -80.77
C ARG A 312 40.33 30.27 -81.33
N LEU A 313 39.27 30.98 -80.96
CA LEU A 313 39.05 32.38 -81.37
C LEU A 313 40.14 33.32 -80.82
N LEU A 314 40.57 33.09 -79.58
CA LEU A 314 41.65 33.85 -78.95
C LEU A 314 43.00 33.62 -79.64
N GLU A 315 43.27 32.39 -80.09
CA GLU A 315 44.49 32.05 -80.83
C GLU A 315 44.50 32.69 -82.23
N GLU A 316 43.34 32.74 -82.89
CA GLU A 316 43.15 33.45 -84.16
C GLU A 316 43.37 34.97 -84.00
N SER A 317 42.74 35.57 -82.98
CA SER A 317 42.93 36.98 -82.63
C SER A 317 44.40 37.29 -82.34
N LYS A 318 45.09 36.46 -81.56
CA LYS A 318 46.52 36.65 -81.23
C LYS A 318 47.44 36.52 -82.46
N ARG A 319 47.09 35.66 -83.42
CA ARG A 319 47.81 35.54 -84.71
C ARG A 319 47.60 36.79 -85.56
N GLU A 320 46.39 37.34 -85.62
CA GLU A 320 46.09 38.58 -86.33
C GLU A 320 46.78 39.80 -85.69
N GLU A 321 46.79 39.86 -84.35
CA GLU A 321 47.39 40.96 -83.60
C GLU A 321 48.91 40.96 -83.69
N SER A 322 49.56 39.78 -83.62
CA SER A 322 51.01 39.63 -83.82
C SER A 322 51.44 40.05 -85.24
N GLN A 323 50.61 39.82 -86.26
CA GLN A 323 50.85 40.31 -87.63
C GLN A 323 50.63 41.83 -87.78
N ARG A 324 49.76 42.45 -86.97
CA ARG A 324 49.57 43.91 -86.95
C ARG A 324 50.67 44.62 -86.14
N TYR A 325 51.08 44.05 -85.02
CA TYR A 325 52.14 44.57 -84.15
C TYR A 325 53.52 44.57 -84.84
N ALA A 326 53.79 43.58 -85.69
CA ALA A 326 55.01 43.53 -86.50
C ALA A 326 55.10 44.64 -87.58
N ARG A 327 53.98 45.24 -88.01
CA ARG A 327 53.95 46.27 -89.07
C ARG A 327 54.00 47.71 -88.57
N VAL A 328 53.81 47.94 -87.27
CA VAL A 328 53.72 49.29 -86.68
C VAL A 328 54.93 49.62 -85.79
N LEU A 329 55.73 48.62 -85.40
CA LEU A 329 56.87 48.79 -84.49
C LEU A 329 58.08 49.53 -85.12
N GLU A 330 58.11 49.74 -86.44
CA GLU A 330 59.21 50.42 -87.13
C GLU A 330 59.01 51.95 -87.27
N VAL A 331 57.78 52.47 -87.08
CA VAL A 331 57.46 53.90 -87.28
C VAL A 331 57.33 54.67 -85.96
N GLN A 332 57.21 53.99 -84.82
CA GLN A 332 56.81 54.61 -83.53
C GLN A 332 57.95 54.93 -82.54
N LEU A 333 59.22 54.73 -82.91
CA LEU A 333 60.35 55.04 -82.02
C LEU A 333 60.82 56.51 -82.07
N GLU A 334 60.37 57.31 -83.05
CA GLU A 334 60.76 58.73 -83.16
C GLU A 334 59.72 59.74 -82.64
N GLU A 335 58.43 59.40 -82.63
CA GLU A 335 57.35 60.30 -82.19
C GLU A 335 57.28 60.44 -80.65
N ARG A 336 57.67 59.38 -79.92
CA ARG A 336 57.50 59.29 -78.45
C ARG A 336 58.39 60.28 -77.68
N ARG A 337 59.47 60.80 -78.27
CA ARG A 337 60.35 61.79 -77.62
C ARG A 337 59.77 63.21 -77.63
N ARG A 338 58.76 63.52 -78.45
CA ARG A 338 58.20 64.88 -78.56
C ARG A 338 57.01 65.16 -77.65
N GLN A 339 56.29 64.14 -77.20
CA GLN A 339 55.06 64.31 -76.39
C GLN A 339 55.29 64.34 -74.87
N GLU A 340 56.49 64.01 -74.40
CA GLU A 340 56.79 63.90 -72.97
C GLU A 340 56.86 65.28 -72.27
N VAL A 341 57.09 66.36 -73.01
CA VAL A 341 57.26 67.72 -72.46
C VAL A 341 55.91 68.41 -72.16
N GLU A 342 54.85 68.17 -72.93
CA GLU A 342 53.54 68.77 -72.68
C GLU A 342 52.71 68.01 -71.63
N ARG A 343 52.93 66.69 -71.49
CA ARG A 343 52.27 65.86 -70.48
C ARG A 343 52.58 66.30 -69.04
N VAL A 344 53.79 66.83 -68.81
CA VAL A 344 54.23 67.33 -67.49
C VAL A 344 53.54 68.65 -67.11
N LYS A 345 53.10 69.46 -68.09
CA LYS A 345 52.39 70.72 -67.84
C LYS A 345 50.95 70.53 -67.37
N GLU A 346 50.27 69.53 -67.92
CA GLU A 346 48.88 69.20 -67.54
C GLU A 346 48.83 68.49 -66.17
N GLN A 347 49.85 67.67 -65.87
CA GLN A 347 50.00 66.99 -64.57
C GLN A 347 50.15 67.92 -63.36
N LEU A 348 50.60 69.17 -63.54
CA LEU A 348 50.68 70.14 -62.44
C LEU A 348 49.33 70.80 -62.12
N LYS A 349 48.36 70.81 -63.05
CA LYS A 349 47.02 71.37 -62.80
C LYS A 349 46.15 70.39 -62.02
N ASP A 350 46.19 69.10 -62.36
CA ASP A 350 45.43 68.06 -61.67
C ASP A 350 45.92 67.84 -60.23
N ARG A 351 47.20 68.10 -59.95
CA ARG A 351 47.80 67.95 -58.61
C ARG A 351 47.23 68.94 -57.59
N VAL A 352 46.84 70.15 -58.01
CA VAL A 352 46.28 71.18 -57.12
C VAL A 352 44.80 70.93 -56.83
N GLU A 353 44.05 70.34 -57.76
CA GLU A 353 42.66 69.89 -57.55
C GLU A 353 42.63 68.66 -56.63
N LEU A 354 43.57 67.72 -56.80
CA LEU A 354 43.72 66.55 -55.93
C LEU A 354 44.17 66.90 -54.51
N GLU A 355 45.03 67.90 -54.31
CA GLU A 355 45.43 68.37 -52.97
C GLU A 355 44.27 69.01 -52.20
N LYS A 356 43.30 69.65 -52.88
CA LYS A 356 42.10 70.20 -52.22
C LYS A 356 41.08 69.12 -51.82
N LEU A 357 41.01 68.03 -52.57
CA LEU A 357 40.20 66.85 -52.25
C LEU A 357 40.83 66.04 -51.11
N ALA A 358 42.15 65.81 -51.17
CA ALA A 358 42.90 65.14 -50.10
C ALA A 358 42.86 65.93 -48.77
N ALA A 359 42.89 67.27 -48.80
CA ALA A 359 42.78 68.09 -47.60
C ALA A 359 41.38 68.07 -46.96
N ARG A 360 40.31 67.83 -47.75
CA ARG A 360 38.94 67.63 -47.22
C ARG A 360 38.77 66.25 -46.62
N GLU A 361 39.31 65.23 -47.28
CA GLU A 361 39.30 63.84 -46.79
C GLU A 361 40.12 63.73 -45.49
N GLU A 362 41.28 64.38 -45.40
CA GLU A 362 42.09 64.41 -44.17
C GLU A 362 41.38 65.17 -43.02
N GLU A 363 40.58 66.20 -43.32
CA GLU A 363 39.80 66.92 -42.32
C GLU A 363 38.57 66.13 -41.84
N GLU A 364 37.87 65.43 -42.76
CA GLU A 364 36.77 64.51 -42.44
C GLU A 364 37.28 63.30 -41.63
N ASP A 365 38.41 62.70 -42.02
CA ASP A 365 39.08 61.61 -41.26
C ASP A 365 39.55 62.09 -39.88
N ARG A 366 40.07 63.32 -39.76
CA ARG A 366 40.43 63.90 -38.45
C ARG A 366 39.19 64.08 -37.56
N GLN A 367 38.06 64.50 -38.12
CA GLN A 367 36.81 64.65 -37.38
C GLN A 367 36.23 63.29 -36.97
N GLU A 368 36.26 62.28 -37.85
CA GLU A 368 35.79 60.94 -37.53
C GLU A 368 36.65 60.27 -36.46
N MET A 369 37.98 60.41 -36.54
CA MET A 369 38.90 59.93 -35.51
C MET A 369 38.73 60.67 -34.18
N ALA A 370 38.44 61.98 -34.19
CA ALA A 370 38.11 62.74 -32.99
C ALA A 370 36.79 62.27 -32.35
N ASP A 371 35.79 61.95 -33.17
CA ASP A 371 34.49 61.42 -32.74
C ASP A 371 34.59 60.01 -32.16
N VAL A 372 35.37 59.13 -32.78
CA VAL A 372 35.68 57.79 -32.25
C VAL A 372 36.41 57.90 -30.91
N LYS A 373 37.38 58.82 -30.80
CA LYS A 373 38.13 59.04 -29.55
C LYS A 373 37.25 59.62 -28.44
N ARG A 374 36.31 60.51 -28.77
CA ARG A 374 35.28 61.03 -27.83
C ARG A 374 34.38 59.90 -27.33
N LYS A 375 33.84 59.07 -28.23
CA LYS A 375 33.00 57.91 -27.87
C LYS A 375 33.77 56.88 -27.03
N GLN A 376 35.06 56.65 -27.30
CA GLN A 376 35.91 55.81 -26.45
C GLN A 376 36.13 56.39 -25.04
N LEU A 377 36.28 57.70 -24.91
CA LEU A 377 36.43 58.37 -23.62
C LEU A 377 35.12 58.34 -22.81
N GLU A 378 33.98 58.56 -23.45
CA GLU A 378 32.65 58.42 -22.83
C GLU A 378 32.39 56.99 -22.35
N LEU A 379 32.73 55.98 -23.16
CA LEU A 379 32.60 54.58 -22.77
C LEU A 379 33.51 54.23 -21.58
N ARG A 380 34.75 54.76 -21.56
CA ARG A 380 35.67 54.59 -20.42
C ARG A 380 35.15 55.26 -19.15
N ALA A 381 34.58 56.46 -19.26
CA ALA A 381 33.96 57.15 -18.13
C ALA A 381 32.76 56.37 -17.58
N ALA A 382 31.87 55.88 -18.46
CA ALA A 382 30.73 55.05 -18.06
C ALA A 382 31.15 53.72 -17.40
N MET A 383 32.24 53.09 -17.86
CA MET A 383 32.79 51.91 -17.19
C MET A 383 33.31 52.23 -15.79
N LEU A 384 33.99 53.35 -15.60
CA LEU A 384 34.50 53.75 -14.28
C LEU A 384 33.35 54.03 -13.30
N ASP A 385 32.29 54.70 -13.74
CA ASP A 385 31.08 54.93 -12.92
C ASP A 385 30.41 53.62 -12.51
N LEU A 386 30.33 52.64 -13.41
CA LEU A 386 29.81 51.30 -13.10
C LEU A 386 30.69 50.55 -12.10
N PHE A 387 32.02 50.65 -12.23
CA PHE A 387 32.94 50.03 -11.27
C PHE A 387 32.84 50.66 -9.89
N GLU A 388 32.71 51.99 -9.80
CA GLU A 388 32.47 52.67 -8.53
C GLU A 388 31.12 52.32 -7.92
N ALA A 389 30.05 52.28 -8.71
CA ALA A 389 28.73 51.85 -8.25
C ALA A 389 28.76 50.42 -7.71
N LYS A 390 29.46 49.51 -8.42
CA LYS A 390 29.68 48.14 -7.96
C LYS A 390 30.49 48.07 -6.68
N ARG A 391 31.53 48.91 -6.54
CA ARG A 391 32.35 48.98 -5.31
C ARG A 391 31.53 49.43 -4.11
N ARG A 392 30.71 50.49 -4.27
CA ARG A 392 29.80 50.97 -3.21
C ARG A 392 28.78 49.90 -2.83
N TRP A 393 28.20 49.21 -3.80
CA TRP A 393 27.26 48.11 -3.54
C TRP A 393 27.92 46.94 -2.78
N MET A 394 29.16 46.57 -3.14
CA MET A 394 29.92 45.53 -2.43
C MET A 394 30.26 45.94 -1.00
N GLU A 395 30.67 47.20 -0.77
CA GLU A 395 30.97 47.71 0.58
C GLU A 395 29.71 47.77 1.46
N GLU A 396 28.58 48.24 0.91
CA GLU A 396 27.30 48.27 1.63
C GLU A 396 26.82 46.85 1.95
N SER A 397 26.90 45.94 0.99
CA SER A 397 26.55 44.52 1.18
C SER A 397 27.42 43.86 2.26
N ARG A 398 28.71 44.20 2.31
CA ARG A 398 29.63 43.70 3.34
C ARG A 398 29.26 44.22 4.74
N ARG A 399 28.89 45.50 4.86
CA ARG A 399 28.41 46.08 6.13
C ARG A 399 27.13 45.42 6.62
N VAL A 400 26.17 45.18 5.72
CA VAL A 400 24.93 44.46 6.05
C VAL A 400 25.25 43.05 6.56
N PHE A 401 26.15 42.34 5.88
CA PHE A 401 26.58 41.00 6.31
C PHE A 401 27.25 41.00 7.69
N GLU A 402 28.12 41.97 7.99
CA GLU A 402 28.77 42.10 9.30
C GLU A 402 27.75 42.42 10.42
N ILE A 403 26.73 43.24 10.14
CA ILE A 403 25.64 43.52 11.08
C ILE A 403 24.78 42.27 11.31
N GLU A 404 24.43 41.53 10.26
CA GLU A 404 23.66 40.29 10.40
C GLU A 404 24.44 39.21 11.18
N GLU A 405 25.75 39.09 10.95
CA GLU A 405 26.59 38.13 11.65
C GLU A 405 26.72 38.46 13.14
N THR A 406 26.86 39.73 13.51
CA THR A 406 26.88 40.16 14.91
C THR A 406 25.54 39.90 15.62
N LEU A 407 24.41 40.21 14.97
CA LEU A 407 23.07 39.89 15.48
C LEU A 407 22.87 38.37 15.65
N ARG A 408 23.39 37.56 14.72
CA ARG A 408 23.36 36.09 14.82
C ARG A 408 24.16 35.60 16.02
N GLN A 409 25.35 36.14 16.26
CA GLN A 409 26.19 35.77 17.39
C GLN A 409 25.56 36.14 18.73
N ASP A 410 24.95 37.31 18.84
CA ASP A 410 24.26 37.75 20.05
C ASP A 410 23.00 36.93 20.33
N TYR A 411 22.25 36.57 19.30
CA TYR A 411 21.12 35.64 19.43
C TYR A 411 21.57 34.26 19.93
N VAL A 412 22.66 33.72 19.39
CA VAL A 412 23.21 32.42 19.83
C VAL A 412 23.68 32.48 21.29
N LYS A 413 24.35 33.56 21.71
CA LYS A 413 24.76 33.74 23.12
C LYS A 413 23.56 33.80 24.05
N LYS A 414 22.53 34.57 23.71
CA LYS A 414 21.29 34.67 24.50
C LYS A 414 20.60 33.30 24.63
N ARG A 415 20.53 32.53 23.54
CA ARG A 415 19.95 31.18 23.56
C ARG A 415 20.74 30.20 24.43
N ARG A 416 22.07 30.27 24.43
CA ARG A 416 22.91 29.45 25.34
C ARG A 416 22.65 29.76 26.80
N LEU A 417 22.56 31.04 27.17
CA LEU A 417 22.25 31.45 28.54
C LEU A 417 20.86 30.95 28.98
N GLU A 418 19.84 31.09 28.11
CA GLU A 418 18.49 30.55 28.37
C GLU A 418 18.49 29.01 28.52
N GLU A 419 19.32 28.30 27.75
CA GLU A 419 19.47 26.84 27.87
C GLU A 419 20.18 26.43 29.15
N GLU A 420 21.20 27.17 29.58
CA GLU A 420 21.91 26.94 30.85
C GLU A 420 20.99 27.19 32.05
N ASP A 421 20.20 28.26 32.05
CA ASP A 421 19.18 28.53 33.08
C ASP A 421 18.12 27.43 33.14
N LYS A 422 17.62 26.99 31.98
CA LYS A 422 16.67 25.86 31.91
C LYS A 422 17.30 24.56 32.42
N LYS A 423 18.59 24.34 32.16
CA LYS A 423 19.33 23.17 32.65
C LYS A 423 19.47 23.21 34.18
N GLN A 424 19.74 24.38 34.76
CA GLN A 424 19.78 24.58 36.21
C GLN A 424 18.40 24.37 36.86
N GLN A 425 17.34 24.94 36.29
CA GLN A 425 15.96 24.69 36.77
C GLN A 425 15.56 23.22 36.69
N LYS A 426 15.91 22.53 35.60
CA LYS A 426 15.66 21.08 35.47
C LYS A 426 16.43 20.27 36.50
N ALA A 427 17.70 20.61 36.77
CA ALA A 427 18.49 19.94 37.80
C ALA A 427 17.86 20.13 39.19
N GLN A 428 17.41 21.34 39.52
CA GLN A 428 16.76 21.65 40.79
C GLN A 428 15.42 20.92 40.94
N THR A 429 14.62 20.86 39.88
CA THR A 429 13.35 20.11 39.84
C THR A 429 13.61 18.61 39.99
N SER A 430 14.66 18.08 39.35
CA SER A 430 15.05 16.67 39.46
C SER A 430 15.45 16.30 40.89
N MET A 431 16.16 17.17 41.61
CA MET A 431 16.50 16.95 43.01
C MET A 431 15.25 16.96 43.91
N GLN A 432 14.28 17.85 43.65
CA GLN A 432 13.00 17.86 44.38
C GLN A 432 12.19 16.59 44.14
N ILE A 433 12.12 16.12 42.89
CA ILE A 433 11.45 14.86 42.54
C ILE A 433 12.10 13.69 43.27
N GLU A 434 13.43 13.64 43.32
CA GLU A 434 14.15 12.55 43.99
C GLU A 434 13.93 12.55 45.51
N ALA A 435 13.87 13.73 46.14
CA ALA A 435 13.50 13.86 47.54
C ALA A 435 12.07 13.35 47.82
N VAL A 436 11.11 13.68 46.96
CA VAL A 436 9.72 13.21 47.08
C VAL A 436 9.62 11.69 46.90
N LYS A 437 10.35 11.12 45.92
CA LYS A 437 10.40 9.66 45.73
C LYS A 437 10.95 8.94 46.96
N LYS A 438 11.99 9.48 47.58
CA LYS A 438 12.57 8.90 48.80
C LYS A 438 11.56 8.89 49.95
N MET A 439 10.87 10.01 50.19
CA MET A 439 9.81 10.08 51.21
C MET A 439 8.65 9.11 50.90
N LEU A 440 8.27 8.98 49.64
CA LEU A 440 7.22 8.04 49.23
C LEU A 440 7.63 6.59 49.44
N ALA A 441 8.89 6.24 49.14
CA ALA A 441 9.43 4.90 49.37
C ALA A 441 9.45 4.55 50.87
N GLU A 442 9.87 5.47 51.72
CA GLU A 442 9.85 5.30 53.18
C GLU A 442 8.41 5.10 53.70
N LYS A 443 7.44 5.86 53.18
CA LYS A 443 6.03 5.70 53.55
C LYS A 443 5.45 4.36 53.12
N ILE A 444 5.75 3.90 51.90
CA ILE A 444 5.30 2.60 51.40
C ILE A 444 5.89 1.46 52.24
N GLN A 445 7.15 1.60 52.66
CA GLN A 445 7.80 0.61 53.50
C GLN A 445 7.15 0.53 54.88
N ALA A 446 6.86 1.67 55.51
CA ALA A 446 6.16 1.72 56.80
C ALA A 446 4.75 1.09 56.72
N GLU A 447 3.98 1.40 55.67
CA GLU A 447 2.64 0.79 55.45
C GLU A 447 2.71 -0.72 55.19
N ARG A 448 3.80 -1.23 54.59
CA ARG A 448 4.03 -2.68 54.44
C ARG A 448 4.31 -3.34 55.78
N GLU A 449 5.19 -2.75 56.58
CA GLU A 449 5.56 -3.29 57.90
C GLU A 449 4.36 -3.35 58.84
N GLU A 450 3.49 -2.33 58.83
CA GLU A 450 2.24 -2.30 59.58
C GLU A 450 1.27 -3.41 59.13
N LYS A 451 1.14 -3.64 57.82
CA LYS A 451 0.31 -4.73 57.29
C LYS A 451 0.84 -6.10 57.68
N GLU A 452 2.15 -6.32 57.58
CA GLU A 452 2.77 -7.57 58.00
C GLU A 452 2.58 -7.82 59.50
N GLU A 453 2.62 -6.78 60.33
CA GLU A 453 2.33 -6.90 61.76
C GLU A 453 0.87 -7.29 62.04
N LEU A 454 -0.07 -6.66 61.34
CA LEU A 454 -1.49 -7.02 61.43
C LEU A 454 -1.76 -8.45 60.94
N GLU A 455 -1.08 -8.90 59.89
CA GLU A 455 -1.18 -10.27 59.39
C GLU A 455 -0.61 -11.28 60.40
N ARG A 456 0.53 -10.99 61.03
CA ARG A 456 1.08 -11.82 62.12
C ARG A 456 0.12 -11.95 63.29
N ILE A 457 -0.48 -10.84 63.73
CA ILE A 457 -1.47 -10.85 64.82
C ILE A 457 -2.69 -11.69 64.42
N ARG A 458 -3.16 -11.56 63.18
CA ARG A 458 -4.29 -12.33 62.66
C ARG A 458 -4.00 -13.84 62.62
N GLU A 459 -2.79 -14.24 62.22
CA GLU A 459 -2.37 -15.64 62.21
C GLU A 459 -2.35 -16.24 63.63
N ILE A 460 -1.78 -15.52 64.60
CA ILE A 460 -1.75 -15.95 66.01
C ILE A 460 -3.17 -16.15 66.55
N LEU A 461 -4.06 -15.18 66.33
CA LEU A 461 -5.46 -15.27 66.77
C LEU A 461 -6.20 -16.45 66.12
N TRP A 462 -5.93 -16.71 64.84
CA TRP A 462 -6.52 -17.84 64.12
C TRP A 462 -6.01 -19.18 64.65
N GLU A 463 -4.71 -19.30 64.96
CA GLU A 463 -4.14 -20.51 65.56
C GLU A 463 -4.69 -20.78 66.96
N GLU A 464 -4.89 -19.75 67.79
CA GLU A 464 -5.51 -19.89 69.10
C GLU A 464 -6.96 -20.36 69.00
N GLU A 465 -7.75 -19.78 68.09
CA GLU A 465 -9.13 -20.19 67.85
C GLU A 465 -9.21 -21.64 67.33
N LYS A 466 -8.30 -22.03 66.45
CA LYS A 466 -8.19 -23.39 65.93
C LYS A 466 -7.81 -24.38 67.04
N ARG A 467 -6.82 -24.08 67.88
CA ARG A 467 -6.43 -24.92 69.03
C ARG A 467 -7.59 -25.10 70.01
N LYS A 468 -8.40 -24.07 70.21
CA LYS A 468 -9.58 -24.13 71.07
C LYS A 468 -10.63 -25.09 70.50
N LYS A 469 -10.96 -24.95 69.21
CA LYS A 469 -11.89 -25.85 68.50
C LYS A 469 -11.39 -27.29 68.45
N GLU A 470 -10.09 -27.51 68.22
CA GLU A 470 -9.48 -28.84 68.26
C GLU A 470 -9.59 -29.45 69.66
N LYS A 471 -9.32 -28.69 70.72
CA LYS A 471 -9.47 -29.18 72.10
C LYS A 471 -10.92 -29.56 72.41
N GLU A 472 -11.89 -28.72 72.05
CA GLU A 472 -13.32 -29.00 72.22
C GLU A 472 -13.74 -30.25 71.42
N PHE A 473 -13.27 -30.38 70.18
CA PHE A 473 -13.51 -31.55 69.34
C PHE A 473 -12.94 -32.84 69.95
N TRP A 474 -11.69 -32.81 70.43
CA TRP A 474 -11.05 -33.97 71.05
C TRP A 474 -11.69 -34.34 72.40
N GLU A 475 -12.15 -33.35 73.18
CA GLU A 475 -12.90 -33.59 74.41
C GLU A 475 -14.26 -34.26 74.13
N GLU A 476 -14.96 -33.79 73.09
CA GLU A 476 -16.23 -34.39 72.65
C GLU A 476 -16.04 -35.79 72.05
N ALA A 477 -14.99 -35.98 71.24
CA ALA A 477 -14.61 -37.27 70.68
C ALA A 477 -14.22 -38.26 71.77
N ALA A 478 -13.47 -37.84 72.80
CA ALA A 478 -13.13 -38.66 73.95
C ALA A 478 -14.38 -39.04 74.78
N ARG A 479 -15.34 -38.12 74.91
CA ARG A 479 -16.63 -38.40 75.56
C ARG A 479 -17.43 -39.45 74.78
N LYS A 480 -17.57 -39.27 73.47
CA LYS A 480 -18.24 -40.23 72.57
C LYS A 480 -17.52 -41.58 72.57
N HIS A 481 -16.19 -41.59 72.56
CA HIS A 481 -15.40 -42.82 72.63
C HIS A 481 -15.62 -43.55 73.96
N ARG A 482 -15.64 -42.86 75.10
CA ARG A 482 -15.96 -43.49 76.40
C ARG A 482 -17.37 -44.09 76.44
N GLN A 483 -18.36 -43.39 75.89
CA GLN A 483 -19.73 -43.88 75.76
C GLN A 483 -19.79 -45.11 74.85
N HIS A 484 -19.14 -45.03 73.69
CA HIS A 484 -19.08 -46.14 72.74
C HIS A 484 -18.35 -47.36 73.31
N VAL A 485 -17.27 -47.17 74.07
CA VAL A 485 -16.57 -48.28 74.76
C VAL A 485 -17.46 -48.90 75.83
N GLN A 486 -18.28 -48.13 76.56
CA GLN A 486 -19.27 -48.68 77.49
C GLN A 486 -20.37 -49.45 76.75
N GLU A 487 -20.93 -48.90 75.67
CA GLU A 487 -21.88 -49.60 74.81
C GLU A 487 -21.29 -50.87 74.22
N LEU A 488 -20.04 -50.84 73.72
CA LEU A 488 -19.35 -52.01 73.20
C LEU A 488 -19.15 -53.07 74.27
N LYS A 489 -18.86 -52.71 75.53
CA LYS A 489 -18.78 -53.68 76.63
C LYS A 489 -20.14 -54.31 76.93
N ILE A 490 -21.21 -53.51 76.94
CA ILE A 490 -22.58 -54.00 77.14
C ILE A 490 -23.01 -54.90 75.98
N ASN A 491 -22.79 -54.44 74.75
CA ASN A 491 -23.07 -55.19 73.52
C ASN A 491 -22.22 -56.44 73.42
N HIS A 492 -20.96 -56.44 73.86
CA HIS A 492 -20.13 -57.64 73.89
C HIS A 492 -20.69 -58.69 74.84
N VAL A 493 -21.18 -58.28 76.01
CA VAL A 493 -21.85 -59.18 76.95
C VAL A 493 -23.17 -59.72 76.37
N ILE A 494 -23.96 -58.87 75.72
CA ILE A 494 -25.19 -59.29 75.01
C ILE A 494 -24.85 -60.23 73.84
N GLN A 495 -23.81 -59.93 73.06
CA GLN A 495 -23.35 -60.71 71.92
C GLN A 495 -22.79 -62.08 72.33
N LEU A 496 -22.09 -62.19 73.46
CA LEU A 496 -21.69 -63.49 73.98
C LEU A 496 -22.91 -64.35 74.34
N ARG A 497 -23.93 -63.73 74.95
CA ARG A 497 -25.19 -64.41 75.30
C ARG A 497 -25.99 -64.82 74.07
N LEU A 498 -26.09 -63.92 73.08
CA LEU A 498 -26.69 -64.22 71.77
C LEU A 498 -25.89 -65.28 71.01
N ARG A 499 -24.54 -65.28 71.05
CA ARG A 499 -23.71 -66.31 70.41
C ARG A 499 -23.84 -67.67 71.06
N GLU A 500 -24.13 -67.76 72.34
CA GLU A 500 -24.47 -69.04 72.99
C GLU A 500 -25.83 -69.55 72.49
N GLU A 501 -26.83 -68.68 72.37
CA GLU A 501 -28.15 -69.00 71.80
C GLU A 501 -28.05 -69.31 70.29
N GLU A 502 -27.21 -68.61 69.56
CA GLU A 502 -27.00 -68.75 68.13
C GLU A 502 -26.16 -69.98 67.80
N LYS A 503 -25.13 -70.33 68.59
CA LYS A 503 -24.45 -71.64 68.47
C LYS A 503 -25.39 -72.82 68.72
N ALA A 504 -26.45 -72.63 69.53
CA ALA A 504 -27.48 -73.64 69.71
C ALA A 504 -28.38 -73.73 68.47
N ARG A 505 -28.79 -72.60 67.88
CA ARG A 505 -29.58 -72.54 66.63
C ARG A 505 -28.80 -72.95 65.38
N GLU A 506 -27.50 -72.64 65.30
CA GLU A 506 -26.61 -73.00 64.20
C GLU A 506 -26.34 -74.50 64.18
N LYS A 507 -26.25 -75.19 65.32
CA LYS A 507 -26.22 -76.66 65.32
C LYS A 507 -27.50 -77.27 64.75
N GLU A 508 -28.64 -76.62 64.93
CA GLU A 508 -29.91 -77.02 64.30
C GLU A 508 -29.98 -76.67 62.80
N GLU A 509 -29.50 -75.49 62.40
CA GLU A 509 -29.48 -75.05 61.00
C GLU A 509 -28.36 -75.69 60.16
N GLU A 510 -27.19 -75.99 60.70
CA GLU A 510 -26.11 -76.72 60.02
C GLU A 510 -26.59 -78.12 59.63
N ALA A 511 -27.39 -78.77 60.48
CA ALA A 511 -28.08 -80.01 60.14
C ALA A 511 -29.16 -79.83 59.05
N ARG A 512 -29.69 -78.62 58.84
CA ARG A 512 -30.67 -78.28 57.79
C ARG A 512 -29.99 -77.92 56.46
N LEU A 513 -28.98 -77.04 56.50
CA LEU A 513 -28.23 -76.55 55.35
C LEU A 513 -27.34 -77.63 54.71
N ARG A 514 -26.83 -78.58 55.50
CA ARG A 514 -26.11 -79.76 54.96
C ARG A 514 -27.02 -80.64 54.09
N ARG A 515 -28.35 -80.58 54.29
CA ARG A 515 -29.36 -81.23 53.43
C ARG A 515 -29.72 -80.41 52.18
N GLU A 516 -29.59 -79.09 52.23
CA GLU A 516 -29.89 -78.19 51.10
C GLU A 516 -28.69 -77.99 50.14
N MET A 517 -27.46 -77.98 50.66
CA MET A 517 -26.24 -77.88 49.84
C MET A 517 -26.09 -79.04 48.83
N MET A 518 -26.52 -80.25 49.20
CA MET A 518 -26.53 -81.40 48.28
C MET A 518 -27.54 -81.21 47.13
N LYS A 519 -28.56 -80.35 47.28
CA LYS A 519 -29.50 -80.02 46.20
C LYS A 519 -28.95 -78.93 45.26
N TRP A 520 -28.17 -77.98 45.78
CA TRP A 520 -27.62 -76.87 44.99
C TRP A 520 -26.48 -77.30 44.03
N TYR A 521 -25.63 -78.24 44.45
CA TYR A 521 -24.59 -78.80 43.57
C TYR A 521 -25.16 -79.57 42.34
N ALA A 522 -26.40 -80.07 42.42
CA ALA A 522 -27.10 -80.69 41.29
C ALA A 522 -27.70 -79.67 40.30
N GLU A 523 -27.84 -78.40 40.69
CA GLU A 523 -28.44 -77.33 39.87
C GLU A 523 -27.38 -76.55 39.06
N GLN A 524 -26.13 -76.53 39.54
CA GLN A 524 -25.01 -75.79 38.90
C GLN A 524 -24.43 -76.48 37.65
N GLU A 525 -24.71 -77.77 37.42
CA GLU A 525 -24.28 -78.49 36.19
C GLU A 525 -25.10 -78.09 34.94
N ARG A 526 -26.21 -77.34 35.09
CA ARG A 526 -27.08 -76.93 33.97
C ARG A 526 -26.66 -75.64 33.25
N VAL A 527 -25.64 -74.91 33.72
CA VAL A 527 -25.27 -73.58 33.17
C VAL A 527 -24.09 -73.63 32.19
N GLU A 528 -23.37 -74.74 32.07
CA GLU A 528 -22.26 -74.89 31.10
C GLU A 528 -22.71 -75.15 29.64
N LEU A 529 -24.02 -75.22 29.36
CA LEU A 529 -24.59 -75.46 28.03
C LEU A 529 -25.02 -74.20 27.25
N TYR A 530 -24.75 -72.98 27.76
CA TYR A 530 -25.20 -71.71 27.12
C TYR A 530 -24.13 -71.03 26.25
N THR A 531 -22.86 -71.42 26.34
CA THR A 531 -21.73 -70.72 25.71
C THR A 531 -21.44 -71.15 24.26
N ALA A 532 -22.13 -72.16 23.72
CA ALA A 532 -21.93 -72.64 22.35
C ALA A 532 -22.77 -71.92 21.27
N GLN A 533 -23.86 -71.22 21.62
CA GLN A 533 -24.74 -70.53 20.65
C GLN A 533 -24.20 -69.16 20.20
N LYS A 534 -23.38 -68.49 21.02
CA LYS A 534 -22.91 -67.12 20.75
C LYS A 534 -21.87 -67.03 19.62
N ARG A 535 -21.17 -68.14 19.30
CA ARG A 535 -20.17 -68.18 18.22
C ARG A 535 -20.78 -68.23 16.81
N ARG A 536 -21.95 -68.85 16.64
CA ARG A 536 -22.60 -68.99 15.30
C ARG A 536 -23.31 -67.72 14.82
N ALA A 537 -23.74 -66.84 15.73
CA ALA A 537 -24.39 -65.57 15.36
C ALA A 537 -23.41 -64.55 14.75
N MET A 538 -22.16 -64.53 15.24
CA MET A 538 -21.13 -63.58 14.81
C MET A 538 -20.59 -63.88 13.40
N GLU A 539 -20.55 -65.17 13.01
CA GLU A 539 -20.12 -65.61 11.67
C GLU A 539 -21.17 -65.31 10.58
N ALA A 540 -22.46 -65.24 10.93
CA ALA A 540 -23.54 -64.91 10.00
C ALA A 540 -23.67 -63.40 9.73
N GLU A 541 -23.33 -62.56 10.72
CA GLU A 541 -23.31 -61.10 10.59
C GLU A 541 -22.15 -60.60 9.72
N HIS A 542 -20.97 -61.23 9.85
CA HIS A 542 -19.81 -60.94 9.03
C HIS A 542 -20.04 -61.25 7.54
N ARG A 543 -20.79 -62.31 7.22
CA ARG A 543 -21.11 -62.71 5.84
C ARG A 543 -22.06 -61.72 5.13
N LYS A 544 -23.04 -61.14 5.85
CA LYS A 544 -23.94 -60.10 5.30
C LYS A 544 -23.22 -58.79 4.99
N SER A 545 -22.28 -58.37 5.85
CA SER A 545 -21.49 -57.14 5.67
C SER A 545 -20.66 -57.17 4.37
N VAL A 546 -20.09 -58.34 4.03
CA VAL A 546 -19.28 -58.53 2.82
C VAL A 546 -20.11 -58.45 1.52
N GLU A 547 -21.36 -58.92 1.52
CA GLU A 547 -22.25 -58.83 0.35
C GLU A 547 -22.70 -57.39 0.07
N THR A 548 -22.97 -56.59 1.10
CA THR A 548 -23.26 -55.14 0.96
C THR A 548 -22.10 -54.37 0.31
N MET A 549 -20.86 -54.63 0.73
CA MET A 549 -19.68 -53.97 0.16
C MET A 549 -19.49 -54.28 -1.34
N ILE A 550 -19.90 -55.46 -1.81
CA ILE A 550 -19.80 -55.85 -3.23
C ILE A 550 -20.83 -55.10 -4.08
N LEU A 551 -22.03 -54.83 -3.55
CA LEU A 551 -23.07 -54.06 -4.24
C LEU A 551 -22.73 -52.57 -4.31
N GLU A 552 -22.21 -51.99 -3.23
CA GLU A 552 -21.73 -50.60 -3.20
C GLU A 552 -20.62 -50.34 -4.22
N ARG A 553 -19.70 -51.30 -4.39
CA ARG A 553 -18.60 -51.19 -5.35
C ARG A 553 -19.06 -51.22 -6.82
N ARG A 554 -20.20 -51.86 -7.13
CA ARG A 554 -20.79 -51.83 -8.48
C ARG A 554 -21.47 -50.49 -8.76
N VAL A 555 -22.21 -49.95 -7.78
CA VAL A 555 -22.86 -48.63 -7.91
C VAL A 555 -21.82 -47.52 -8.04
N ALA A 556 -20.74 -47.59 -7.26
CA ALA A 556 -19.63 -46.64 -7.35
C ALA A 556 -18.98 -46.63 -8.74
N LYS A 557 -18.81 -47.81 -9.36
CA LYS A 557 -18.21 -47.95 -10.70
C LYS A 557 -19.12 -47.41 -11.82
N GLU A 558 -20.43 -47.52 -11.66
CA GLU A 558 -21.39 -46.95 -12.62
C GLU A 558 -21.46 -45.41 -12.52
N LEU A 559 -21.39 -44.87 -11.29
CA LEU A 559 -21.27 -43.44 -11.05
C LEU A 559 -19.98 -42.85 -11.60
N GLU A 560 -18.87 -43.59 -11.50
CA GLU A 560 -17.57 -43.20 -12.08
C GLU A 560 -17.66 -43.07 -13.61
N ARG A 561 -18.30 -44.03 -14.29
CA ARG A 561 -18.51 -43.96 -15.75
C ARG A 561 -19.42 -42.78 -16.15
N GLN A 562 -20.48 -42.50 -15.39
CA GLN A 562 -21.35 -41.34 -15.65
C GLN A 562 -20.63 -40.00 -15.43
N GLU A 563 -19.72 -39.95 -14.47
CA GLU A 563 -18.87 -38.79 -14.21
C GLU A 563 -17.85 -38.59 -15.34
N GLU A 564 -17.23 -39.67 -15.84
CA GLU A 564 -16.36 -39.65 -17.02
C GLU A 564 -17.08 -39.11 -18.27
N ASP A 565 -18.31 -39.58 -18.52
CA ASP A 565 -19.12 -39.09 -19.64
C ASP A 565 -19.48 -37.61 -19.49
N ARG A 566 -19.78 -37.14 -18.27
CA ARG A 566 -20.05 -35.71 -17.99
C ARG A 566 -18.81 -34.86 -18.22
N GLN A 567 -17.65 -35.30 -17.71
CA GLN A 567 -16.38 -34.60 -17.89
C GLN A 567 -16.00 -34.51 -19.37
N TRP A 568 -16.26 -35.56 -20.15
CA TRP A 568 -16.05 -35.54 -21.60
C TRP A 568 -16.94 -34.51 -22.31
N GLN A 569 -18.22 -34.41 -21.94
CA GLN A 569 -19.13 -33.40 -22.49
C GLN A 569 -18.72 -31.97 -22.10
N GLU A 570 -18.31 -31.76 -20.85
CA GLU A 570 -17.81 -30.48 -20.37
C GLU A 570 -16.51 -30.08 -21.11
N TRP A 571 -15.60 -31.03 -21.33
CA TRP A 571 -14.37 -30.81 -22.10
C TRP A 571 -14.66 -30.41 -23.54
N GLN A 572 -15.61 -31.07 -24.21
CA GLN A 572 -16.04 -30.70 -25.57
C GLN A 572 -16.62 -29.28 -25.62
N ALA A 573 -17.48 -28.93 -24.66
CA ALA A 573 -18.05 -27.60 -24.57
C ALA A 573 -17.01 -26.51 -24.27
N GLU A 574 -15.99 -26.80 -23.47
CA GLU A 574 -14.86 -25.90 -23.23
C GLU A 574 -13.98 -25.73 -24.48
N GLU A 575 -13.69 -26.81 -25.19
CA GLU A 575 -12.88 -26.76 -26.41
C GLU A 575 -13.60 -26.01 -27.54
N GLU A 576 -14.92 -26.12 -27.64
CA GLU A 576 -15.73 -25.34 -28.60
C GLU A 576 -15.69 -23.83 -28.26
N LYS A 577 -15.81 -23.46 -26.98
CA LYS A 577 -15.66 -22.06 -26.53
C LYS A 577 -14.27 -21.51 -26.84
N ARG A 578 -13.22 -22.32 -26.62
CA ARG A 578 -11.84 -21.97 -26.93
C ARG A 578 -11.65 -21.68 -28.42
N ARG A 579 -12.22 -22.51 -29.29
CA ARG A 579 -12.18 -22.31 -30.76
C ARG A 579 -12.87 -21.00 -31.17
N ARG A 580 -14.09 -20.75 -30.69
CA ARG A 580 -14.83 -19.52 -31.01
C ARG A 580 -14.04 -18.26 -30.63
N ILE A 581 -13.41 -18.26 -29.45
CA ILE A 581 -12.56 -17.12 -29.01
C ILE A 581 -11.38 -16.89 -29.96
N ILE A 582 -10.74 -17.95 -30.44
CA ILE A 582 -9.62 -17.87 -31.38
C ILE A 582 -10.10 -17.32 -32.73
N GLU A 583 -11.23 -17.81 -33.24
CA GLU A 583 -11.82 -17.36 -34.50
C GLU A 583 -12.22 -15.87 -34.45
N GLU A 584 -12.93 -15.44 -33.40
CA GLU A 584 -13.29 -14.03 -33.19
C GLU A 584 -12.07 -13.10 -33.18
N GLU A 585 -10.99 -13.53 -32.53
CA GLU A 585 -9.81 -12.67 -32.42
C GLU A 585 -8.95 -12.67 -33.69
N GLN A 586 -8.95 -13.78 -34.44
CA GLN A 586 -8.40 -13.79 -35.79
C GLN A 586 -9.16 -12.82 -36.71
N GLU A 587 -10.50 -12.84 -36.69
CA GLU A 587 -11.34 -11.94 -37.47
C GLU A 587 -11.10 -10.47 -37.10
N ARG A 588 -11.03 -10.16 -35.80
CA ARG A 588 -10.70 -8.82 -35.32
C ARG A 588 -9.34 -8.34 -35.83
N LEU A 589 -8.30 -9.17 -35.78
CA LEU A 589 -6.96 -8.82 -36.25
C LEU A 589 -6.92 -8.63 -37.78
N ILE A 590 -7.73 -9.37 -38.54
CA ILE A 590 -7.89 -9.17 -39.99
C ILE A 590 -8.55 -7.83 -40.28
N LEU A 591 -9.62 -7.47 -39.55
CA LEU A 591 -10.29 -6.17 -39.70
C LEU A 591 -9.37 -5.00 -39.36
N GLU A 592 -8.57 -5.13 -38.29
CA GLU A 592 -7.67 -4.08 -37.82
C GLU A 592 -6.48 -3.85 -38.77
N HIS A 593 -5.87 -4.93 -39.27
CA HIS A 593 -4.64 -4.84 -40.09
C HIS A 593 -4.88 -4.94 -41.60
N GLY A 594 -6.06 -5.39 -42.03
CA GLY A 594 -6.44 -5.57 -43.44
C GLY A 594 -6.29 -4.31 -44.30
N PRO A 595 -6.88 -3.17 -43.91
CA PRO A 595 -6.77 -1.91 -44.67
C PRO A 595 -5.32 -1.44 -44.85
N THR A 596 -4.46 -1.74 -43.88
CA THR A 596 -3.05 -1.32 -43.91
C THR A 596 -2.19 -2.26 -44.74
N LEU A 597 -2.44 -3.57 -44.73
CA LEU A 597 -1.60 -4.56 -45.42
C LEU A 597 -2.01 -4.79 -46.89
N GLY A 598 -3.29 -4.60 -47.25
CA GLY A 598 -3.77 -4.78 -48.63
C GLY A 598 -3.32 -6.10 -49.25
N ASP A 599 -2.64 -6.05 -50.39
CA ASP A 599 -2.12 -7.22 -51.12
C ASP A 599 -1.04 -8.04 -50.37
N MET A 600 -0.47 -7.48 -49.29
CA MET A 600 0.57 -8.12 -48.48
C MET A 600 0.01 -9.04 -47.40
N LEU A 601 -1.32 -9.18 -47.32
CA LEU A 601 -1.98 -10.12 -46.44
C LEU A 601 -1.69 -11.57 -46.92
N PRO A 602 -1.10 -12.44 -46.08
CA PRO A 602 -0.82 -13.83 -46.46
C PRO A 602 -2.03 -14.58 -47.07
N LYS A 603 -1.85 -15.26 -48.21
CA LYS A 603 -2.93 -15.95 -48.97
C LYS A 603 -3.74 -17.02 -48.20
N LEU A 604 -3.23 -17.51 -47.07
CA LEU A 604 -3.96 -18.42 -46.16
C LEU A 604 -4.97 -17.69 -45.26
N LEU A 605 -4.95 -16.35 -45.24
CA LEU A 605 -5.81 -15.49 -44.43
C LEU A 605 -7.07 -15.00 -45.17
N SER A 606 -7.17 -15.24 -46.48
CA SER A 606 -8.36 -14.93 -47.29
C SER A 606 -9.37 -16.09 -47.35
N ARG A 607 -9.10 -17.21 -46.66
CA ARG A 607 -10.02 -18.34 -46.50
C ARG A 607 -10.95 -18.17 -45.29
N THR A 608 -11.53 -16.99 -45.14
CA THR A 608 -12.82 -16.87 -44.44
C THR A 608 -13.77 -16.34 -45.50
N LYS A 609 -14.65 -17.21 -45.98
CA LYS A 609 -15.70 -16.86 -46.93
C LYS A 609 -16.50 -15.69 -46.34
N ILE A 610 -16.28 -14.49 -46.86
CA ILE A 610 -17.31 -13.47 -46.90
C ILE A 610 -18.35 -14.02 -47.88
N VAL A 611 -19.45 -14.55 -47.35
CA VAL A 611 -20.72 -14.73 -48.06
C VAL A 611 -21.75 -13.90 -47.32
#